data_AF-A0A6B2H141-F1
#
_entry.id   AF-A0A6B2H141-F1
#
_cell.length_a   1.000
_cell.length_b   1.000
_cell.length_c   1.000
_cell.angle_alpha   90.00
_cell.angle_beta   90.00
_cell.angle_gamma   90.00
#
_symmetry.space_group_name_H-M   'P 1'
#
loop_
_entity.id
_entity.type
_entity.pdbx_description
1 polymer ?
#
loop_
_entity_poly.entity_id
_entity_poly.type
_entity_poly.pdbx_seq_one_letter_code
_entity_poly.pdbx_strand_id
1 'polypeptide(L)'
;MKNRYLSFLAICLSVLGFTSCMEEDPNPAEGTVNPVASLYVVRDAFHEKDMALGTGALFGAYQAGGVVVSDPSGKNWPAGLVAIQDTWRGNQRGIILNLGEQAAATFEVGDSVLFDVRGTTLTRKNGVLQIVGLKPEAIQKKATGLPVAPKTVSVNELLTNFHKYESTLVMVSGDTDPLPVTGETYAGNKQVGDGSGKTITLYTAADAAFSGRKLPASASFVGIPTIAENGTPELRMRTSADALNASGPIYANWPESFEIPDYNEKKSYNMKNADGSSNNARNLATGNWTLYQSILEQTAGRDVIVSGKQAVRFQQNLTESAYLQMNFDLPNGATKVTLWYATYYTDKPSTWQLEYSQDQGTTWTKVGNAVSDAERNHKMATFLMDISGPVRFRINKLGLGTSSTTVNNGRLGIDDFAVYQN
;
A
#
# COMPACT_ATOMS: atom_id res chain seq x y z
N MET A 1 -65.96 -2.41 70.27
CA MET A 1 -64.50 -2.35 70.03
C MET A 1 -64.08 -2.76 68.61
N LYS A 2 -64.81 -3.64 67.88
CA LYS A 2 -64.43 -4.06 66.50
C LYS A 2 -64.41 -2.96 65.42
N ASN A 3 -65.29 -1.95 65.48
CA ASN A 3 -65.36 -0.93 64.42
C ASN A 3 -64.28 0.17 64.50
N ARG A 4 -63.54 0.30 65.61
CA ARG A 4 -62.48 1.32 65.73
C ARG A 4 -61.13 0.87 65.14
N TYR A 5 -60.88 -0.44 65.14
CA TYR A 5 -59.66 -1.01 64.55
C TYR A 5 -59.75 -1.14 63.03
N LEU A 6 -60.96 -1.32 62.48
CA LEU A 6 -61.17 -1.38 61.03
C LEU A 6 -60.92 -0.02 60.35
N SER A 7 -61.33 1.07 61.00
CA SER A 7 -61.06 2.43 60.51
C SER A 7 -59.57 2.80 60.60
N PHE A 8 -58.86 2.33 61.62
CA PHE A 8 -57.41 2.54 61.74
C PHE A 8 -56.62 1.73 60.70
N LEU A 9 -57.04 0.49 60.42
CA LEU A 9 -56.42 -0.34 59.39
C LEU A 9 -56.68 0.22 57.98
N ALA A 10 -57.86 0.78 57.72
CA ALA A 10 -58.18 1.43 56.45
C ALA A 10 -57.34 2.70 56.20
N ILE A 11 -57.07 3.49 57.25
CA ILE A 11 -56.22 4.69 57.14
C ILE A 11 -54.74 4.30 56.94
N CYS A 12 -54.24 3.27 57.65
CA CYS A 12 -52.88 2.77 57.43
C CYS A 12 -52.68 2.13 56.05
N LEU A 13 -53.68 1.44 55.48
CA LEU A 13 -53.61 0.95 54.10
C LEU A 13 -53.69 2.08 53.06
N SER A 14 -54.41 3.17 53.33
CA SER A 14 -54.45 4.32 52.40
C SER A 14 -53.14 5.10 52.34
N VAL A 15 -52.31 5.08 53.40
CA VAL A 15 -50.99 5.73 53.41
C VAL A 15 -49.94 4.89 52.66
N LEU A 16 -50.11 3.57 52.59
CA LEU A 16 -49.25 2.66 51.81
C LEU A 16 -49.57 2.68 50.30
N GLY A 17 -50.71 3.24 49.89
CA GLY A 17 -51.11 3.37 48.49
C GLY A 17 -50.41 4.51 47.72
N PHE A 18 -49.75 5.43 48.42
CA PHE A 18 -49.04 6.57 47.81
C PHE A 18 -47.50 6.42 47.79
N THR A 19 -46.97 5.26 48.18
CA THR A 19 -45.53 4.93 48.00
C THR A 19 -45.30 3.98 46.82
N SER A 20 -46.30 3.79 45.97
CA SER A 20 -46.19 3.05 44.71
C SER A 20 -45.45 3.91 43.69
N CYS A 21 -44.16 3.61 43.51
CA CYS A 21 -43.29 4.09 42.45
C CYS A 21 -43.31 5.62 42.24
N MET A 22 -42.38 6.33 42.89
CA MET A 22 -41.62 7.26 42.08
C MET A 22 -40.89 6.39 41.06
N GLU A 23 -41.53 6.16 39.91
CA GLU A 23 -40.78 5.86 38.71
C GLU A 23 -39.84 7.06 38.61
N GLU A 24 -38.53 6.82 38.77
CA GLU A 24 -37.58 7.78 38.21
C GLU A 24 -38.10 8.02 36.80
N ASP A 25 -38.35 9.27 36.45
CA ASP A 25 -38.64 9.67 35.08
C ASP A 25 -37.25 9.96 34.51
N PRO A 26 -36.40 8.96 34.16
CA PRO A 26 -35.16 9.24 33.49
C PRO A 26 -35.62 9.85 32.18
N ASN A 27 -35.52 11.17 32.11
CA ASN A 27 -35.85 11.93 30.92
C ASN A 27 -35.25 11.18 29.74
N PRO A 28 -36.04 10.52 28.86
CA PRO A 28 -35.49 9.63 27.85
C PRO A 28 -34.71 10.42 26.77
N ALA A 29 -34.68 11.76 26.88
CA ALA A 29 -33.80 12.64 26.14
C ALA A 29 -32.37 12.76 26.72
N GLU A 30 -32.12 12.35 27.97
CA GLU A 30 -30.79 12.23 28.57
C GLU A 30 -30.13 10.93 28.11
N GLY A 31 -29.75 10.87 26.83
CA GLY A 31 -28.96 9.77 26.31
C GLY A 31 -27.68 9.57 27.13
N THR A 32 -27.36 8.33 27.49
CA THR A 32 -26.09 8.03 28.16
C THR A 32 -24.93 8.36 27.24
N VAL A 33 -24.03 9.22 27.68
CA VAL A 33 -22.84 9.59 26.91
C VAL A 33 -22.00 8.35 26.61
N ASN A 34 -21.57 8.21 25.34
CA ASN A 34 -20.67 7.13 24.95
C ASN A 34 -19.37 7.25 25.77
N PRO A 35 -18.99 6.22 26.56
CA PRO A 35 -17.79 6.28 27.39
C PRO A 35 -16.49 6.31 26.57
N VAL A 36 -16.54 5.95 25.28
CA VAL A 36 -15.37 5.87 24.40
C VAL A 36 -15.27 7.09 23.48
N ALA A 37 -14.17 7.84 23.61
CA ALA A 37 -13.78 8.88 22.68
C ALA A 37 -12.98 8.28 21.50
N SER A 38 -13.25 8.75 20.29
CA SER A 38 -12.38 8.47 19.13
C SER A 38 -11.05 9.21 19.28
N LEU A 39 -9.98 8.73 18.63
CA LEU A 39 -8.70 9.43 18.64
C LEU A 39 -8.79 10.78 17.95
N TYR A 40 -9.76 10.99 17.06
CA TYR A 40 -10.11 12.32 16.57
C TYR A 40 -10.45 13.26 17.73
N VAL A 41 -11.39 12.88 18.60
CA VAL A 41 -11.83 13.70 19.74
C VAL A 41 -10.69 13.88 20.75
N VAL A 42 -9.94 12.82 21.05
CA VAL A 42 -8.78 12.90 21.95
C VAL A 42 -7.77 13.92 21.47
N ARG A 43 -7.45 13.91 20.16
CA ARG A 43 -6.48 14.84 19.57
C ARG A 43 -7.02 16.27 19.49
N ASP A 44 -8.29 16.44 19.15
CA ASP A 44 -8.94 17.76 19.03
C ASP A 44 -8.97 18.52 20.36
N ALA A 45 -9.02 17.79 21.48
CA ALA A 45 -8.95 18.37 22.81
C ALA A 45 -7.56 18.98 23.15
N PHE A 46 -6.51 18.67 22.39
CA PHE A 46 -5.16 19.22 22.62
C PHE A 46 -4.98 20.60 21.98
N HIS A 47 -4.54 21.58 22.77
CA HIS A 47 -4.30 22.96 22.33
C HIS A 47 -2.86 23.42 22.61
N GLU A 48 -1.88 22.61 22.21
CA GLU A 48 -0.43 22.88 22.36
C GLU A 48 0.03 23.14 23.79
N LYS A 49 -0.65 22.51 24.76
CA LYS A 49 -0.27 22.50 26.17
C LYS A 49 -0.69 21.17 26.79
N ASP A 50 0.17 20.64 27.67
CA ASP A 50 -0.10 19.44 28.45
C ASP A 50 -1.48 19.51 29.10
N MET A 51 -2.27 18.44 28.91
CA MET A 51 -3.65 18.40 29.33
C MET A 51 -3.98 17.04 29.95
N ALA A 52 -4.60 17.06 31.12
CA ALA A 52 -5.15 15.86 31.73
C ALA A 52 -6.37 15.36 30.94
N LEU A 53 -6.39 14.07 30.60
CA LEU A 53 -7.52 13.45 29.93
C LEU A 53 -8.58 12.97 30.93
N GLY A 54 -9.84 12.96 30.50
CA GLY A 54 -10.98 12.52 31.29
C GLY A 54 -12.30 13.11 30.80
N THR A 55 -13.35 12.93 31.61
CA THR A 55 -14.74 13.29 31.24
C THR A 55 -14.94 14.77 30.92
N GLY A 56 -14.18 15.68 31.53
CA GLY A 56 -14.24 17.10 31.17
C GLY A 56 -13.72 17.36 29.75
N ALA A 57 -12.48 16.99 29.48
CA ALA A 57 -11.80 17.23 28.20
C ALA A 57 -12.43 16.46 27.02
N LEU A 58 -13.10 15.33 27.30
CA LEU A 58 -13.65 14.44 26.28
C LEU A 58 -15.19 14.39 26.29
N PHE A 59 -15.84 15.46 26.74
CA PHE A 59 -17.31 15.64 26.67
C PHE A 59 -18.11 14.47 27.28
N GLY A 60 -17.64 13.96 28.42
CA GLY A 60 -18.24 12.85 29.18
C GLY A 60 -17.62 11.48 28.90
N ALA A 61 -16.84 11.32 27.84
CA ALA A 61 -16.07 10.09 27.60
C ALA A 61 -14.86 9.98 28.54
N TYR A 62 -14.46 8.76 28.86
CA TYR A 62 -13.32 8.46 29.75
C TYR A 62 -12.48 7.27 29.27
N GLN A 63 -12.83 6.67 28.15
CA GLN A 63 -12.05 5.62 27.50
C GLN A 63 -11.62 6.08 26.11
N ALA A 64 -10.52 5.52 25.62
CA ALA A 64 -10.08 5.64 24.25
C ALA A 64 -9.49 4.32 23.79
N GLY A 65 -9.37 4.14 22.48
CA GLY A 65 -8.88 2.90 21.90
C GLY A 65 -8.54 3.03 20.44
N GLY A 66 -7.91 2.00 19.91
CA GLY A 66 -7.46 1.93 18.54
C GLY A 66 -6.85 0.57 18.22
N VAL A 67 -6.38 0.42 17.00
CA VAL A 67 -5.64 -0.75 16.55
C VAL A 67 -4.15 -0.41 16.50
N VAL A 68 -3.31 -1.27 17.06
CA VAL A 68 -1.86 -1.13 17.07
C VAL A 68 -1.31 -1.22 15.64
N VAL A 69 -0.46 -0.26 15.28
CA VAL A 69 0.19 -0.20 13.97
C VAL A 69 1.71 -0.28 14.04
N SER A 70 2.31 0.09 15.17
CA SER A 70 3.75 -0.06 15.43
C SER A 70 4.15 -1.52 15.59
N ASP A 71 5.37 -1.85 15.18
CA ASP A 71 5.94 -3.19 15.29
C ASP A 71 7.37 -3.10 15.85
N PRO A 72 7.65 -3.72 17.01
CA PRO A 72 8.99 -3.73 17.58
C PRO A 72 9.94 -4.72 16.88
N SER A 73 9.44 -5.70 16.10
CA SER A 73 10.23 -6.81 15.56
C SER A 73 11.34 -6.36 14.59
N GLY A 74 11.09 -5.30 13.82
CA GLY A 74 12.08 -4.74 12.90
C GLY A 74 13.09 -3.81 13.56
N LYS A 75 12.97 -3.54 14.87
CA LYS A 75 13.85 -2.66 15.65
C LYS A 75 14.03 -1.25 15.06
N ASN A 76 13.08 -0.80 14.23
CA ASN A 76 13.09 0.55 13.68
C ASN A 76 12.09 1.47 14.38
N TRP A 77 11.24 0.95 15.27
CA TRP A 77 10.34 1.75 16.09
C TRP A 77 10.93 2.00 17.48
N PRO A 78 10.81 3.21 18.07
CA PRO A 78 11.37 3.49 19.40
C PRO A 78 10.80 2.56 20.49
N ALA A 79 11.68 2.04 21.34
CA ALA A 79 11.27 1.19 22.46
C ALA A 79 10.37 1.94 23.44
N GLY A 80 9.41 1.24 24.03
CA GLY A 80 8.48 1.79 25.02
C GLY A 80 7.32 2.61 24.46
N LEU A 81 7.25 2.80 23.14
CA LEU A 81 6.17 3.50 22.46
C LEU A 81 5.32 2.53 21.64
N VAL A 82 4.00 2.69 21.69
CA VAL A 82 3.06 1.94 20.85
C VAL A 82 2.23 2.95 20.04
N ALA A 83 2.30 2.90 18.71
CA ALA A 83 1.42 3.68 17.86
C ALA A 83 0.10 2.92 17.65
N ILE A 84 -1.02 3.58 17.91
CA ILE A 84 -2.35 3.07 17.62
C ILE A 84 -3.08 4.03 16.68
N GLN A 85 -4.01 3.50 15.89
CA GLN A 85 -4.89 4.31 15.05
C GLN A 85 -6.35 3.88 15.16
N ASP A 86 -7.25 4.81 14.90
CA ASP A 86 -8.68 4.54 14.75
C ASP A 86 -9.21 5.22 13.49
N THR A 87 -10.47 4.94 13.15
CA THR A 87 -11.15 5.64 12.06
C THR A 87 -12.54 6.03 12.51
N TRP A 88 -12.83 7.32 12.51
CA TRP A 88 -14.12 7.87 12.92
C TRP A 88 -14.65 8.80 11.84
N ARG A 89 -15.86 8.49 11.33
CA ARG A 89 -16.53 9.26 10.25
C ARG A 89 -15.61 9.49 9.03
N GLY A 90 -14.87 8.45 8.63
CA GLY A 90 -13.92 8.50 7.52
C GLY A 90 -12.58 9.18 7.82
N ASN A 91 -12.40 9.74 9.02
CA ASN A 91 -11.13 10.32 9.44
C ASN A 91 -10.31 9.30 10.22
N GLN A 92 -9.19 8.89 9.65
CA GLN A 92 -8.19 8.10 10.35
C GLN A 92 -7.28 9.01 11.19
N ARG A 93 -7.07 8.65 12.45
CA ARG A 93 -6.19 9.40 13.37
C ARG A 93 -5.35 8.43 14.18
N GLY A 94 -4.13 8.86 14.49
CA GLY A 94 -3.16 8.09 15.23
C GLY A 94 -2.74 8.77 16.53
N ILE A 95 -2.29 7.99 17.49
CA ILE A 95 -1.66 8.51 18.71
C ILE A 95 -0.61 7.53 19.22
N ILE A 96 0.40 8.03 19.92
CA ILE A 96 1.38 7.20 20.60
C ILE A 96 0.97 7.00 22.05
N LEU A 97 1.04 5.76 22.52
CA LEU A 97 0.97 5.40 23.92
C LEU A 97 2.40 5.22 24.45
N ASN A 98 2.75 5.96 25.50
CA ASN A 98 4.04 5.82 26.17
C ASN A 98 3.88 4.86 27.35
N LEU A 99 4.29 3.61 27.17
CA LEU A 99 4.03 2.50 28.11
C LEU A 99 5.28 1.99 28.83
N GLY A 100 6.46 2.42 28.39
CA GLY A 100 7.74 1.83 28.82
C GLY A 100 8.06 0.52 28.08
N GLU A 101 9.35 0.19 28.00
CA GLU A 101 9.88 -0.82 27.06
C GLU A 101 9.22 -2.19 27.19
N GLN A 102 9.13 -2.71 28.43
CA GLN A 102 8.59 -4.04 28.70
C GLN A 102 7.12 -4.16 28.30
N ALA A 103 6.30 -3.16 28.64
CA ALA A 103 4.87 -3.18 28.34
C ALA A 103 4.61 -2.99 26.84
N ALA A 104 5.30 -2.05 26.20
CA ALA A 104 5.15 -1.79 24.77
C ALA A 104 5.48 -3.03 23.93
N ALA A 105 6.50 -3.80 24.32
CA ALA A 105 6.90 -5.04 23.64
C ALA A 105 5.84 -6.15 23.67
N THR A 106 4.79 -6.03 24.49
CA THR A 106 3.70 -7.02 24.55
C THR A 106 2.61 -6.78 23.50
N PHE A 107 2.62 -5.67 22.78
CA PHE A 107 1.60 -5.33 21.79
C PHE A 107 2.08 -5.62 20.37
N GLU A 108 1.24 -6.27 19.58
CA GLU A 108 1.52 -6.65 18.20
C GLU A 108 0.64 -5.86 17.22
N VAL A 109 1.09 -5.73 15.97
CA VAL A 109 0.30 -5.09 14.90
C VAL A 109 -1.05 -5.79 14.76
N GLY A 110 -2.14 -5.01 14.74
CA GLY A 110 -3.49 -5.55 14.66
C GLY A 110 -4.14 -5.85 16.02
N ASP A 111 -3.43 -5.66 17.14
CA ASP A 111 -4.06 -5.67 18.47
C ASP A 111 -5.02 -4.49 18.60
N SER A 112 -6.30 -4.77 18.87
CA SER A 112 -7.28 -3.75 19.24
C SER A 112 -7.22 -3.52 20.74
N VAL A 113 -6.98 -2.27 21.15
CA VAL A 113 -6.84 -1.89 22.55
C VAL A 113 -7.94 -0.90 22.96
N LEU A 114 -8.40 -1.03 24.20
CA LEU A 114 -9.28 -0.08 24.87
C LEU A 114 -8.75 0.17 26.28
N PHE A 115 -8.66 1.44 26.67
CA PHE A 115 -8.08 1.83 27.95
C PHE A 115 -8.81 3.04 28.53
N ASP A 116 -8.72 3.18 29.84
CA ASP A 116 -9.17 4.36 30.57
C ASP A 116 -8.13 5.47 30.48
N VAL A 117 -8.57 6.69 30.17
CA VAL A 117 -7.66 7.85 30.04
C VAL A 117 -7.61 8.72 31.29
N ARG A 118 -8.40 8.42 32.33
CA ARG A 118 -8.41 9.22 33.56
C ARG A 118 -7.07 9.11 34.30
N GLY A 119 -6.53 10.25 34.71
CA GLY A 119 -5.23 10.33 35.36
C GLY A 119 -4.04 10.25 34.39
N THR A 120 -4.30 10.22 33.09
CA THR A 120 -3.28 10.31 32.04
C THR A 120 -3.15 11.73 31.52
N THR A 121 -2.03 12.02 30.87
CA THR A 121 -1.76 13.33 30.25
C THR A 121 -1.57 13.17 28.76
N LEU A 122 -2.26 14.01 27.99
CA LEU A 122 -1.98 14.23 26.58
C LEU A 122 -0.94 15.33 26.45
N THR A 123 0.18 15.03 25.82
CA THR A 123 1.34 15.93 25.69
C THR A 123 2.00 15.77 24.32
N ARG A 124 2.80 16.77 23.92
CA ARG A 124 3.68 16.69 22.76
C ARG A 124 5.09 16.37 23.23
N LYS A 125 5.58 15.17 22.93
CA LYS A 125 6.94 14.73 23.26
C LYS A 125 7.66 14.33 21.98
N ASN A 126 8.84 14.91 21.76
CA ASN A 126 9.60 14.79 20.51
C ASN A 126 8.77 15.17 19.27
N GLY A 127 7.98 16.25 19.38
CA GLY A 127 7.17 16.76 18.27
C GLY A 127 5.88 16.00 17.97
N VAL A 128 5.66 14.81 18.53
CA VAL A 128 4.46 13.99 18.31
C VAL A 128 3.53 13.93 19.53
N LEU A 129 2.22 13.76 19.28
CA LEU A 129 1.23 13.60 20.35
C LEU A 129 1.33 12.22 21.02
N GLN A 130 1.47 12.24 22.34
CA GLN A 130 1.57 11.05 23.18
C GLN A 130 0.60 11.11 24.36
N ILE A 131 0.02 9.97 24.71
CA ILE A 131 -0.61 9.75 26.01
C ILE A 131 0.43 9.16 26.96
N VAL A 132 0.66 9.85 28.08
CA VAL A 132 1.60 9.42 29.14
C VAL A 132 0.85 9.15 30.45
N GLY A 133 1.44 8.30 31.30
CA GLY A 133 0.85 7.93 32.59
C GLY A 133 -0.21 6.83 32.51
N LEU A 134 -0.38 6.18 31.35
CA LEU A 134 -1.18 4.97 31.23
C LEU A 134 -0.52 3.83 32.01
N LYS A 135 -1.33 3.13 32.82
CA LYS A 135 -0.93 1.89 33.47
C LYS A 135 -1.14 0.73 32.50
N PRO A 136 -0.09 -0.01 32.09
CA PRO A 136 -0.21 -1.08 31.10
C PRO A 136 -1.27 -2.12 31.44
N GLU A 137 -1.42 -2.46 32.73
CA GLU A 137 -2.43 -3.40 33.24
C GLU A 137 -3.89 -2.93 33.05
N ALA A 138 -4.11 -1.64 32.80
CA ALA A 138 -5.43 -1.07 32.53
C ALA A 138 -5.80 -1.12 31.02
N ILE A 139 -4.86 -1.53 30.16
CA ILE A 139 -5.09 -1.62 28.71
C ILE A 139 -5.67 -2.99 28.39
N GLN A 140 -6.91 -2.99 27.92
CA GLN A 140 -7.62 -4.20 27.54
C GLN A 140 -7.41 -4.48 26.06
N LYS A 141 -6.80 -5.63 25.73
CA LYS A 141 -6.82 -6.16 24.37
C LYS A 141 -8.20 -6.75 24.07
N LYS A 142 -8.89 -6.19 23.08
CA LYS A 142 -10.25 -6.57 22.68
C LYS A 142 -10.26 -7.59 21.55
N ALA A 143 -9.26 -7.54 20.68
CA ALA A 143 -9.04 -8.46 19.58
C ALA A 143 -7.56 -8.43 19.20
N THR A 144 -7.08 -9.46 18.50
CA THR A 144 -5.72 -9.56 17.98
C THR A 144 -5.76 -9.92 16.49
N GLY A 145 -4.69 -9.62 15.75
CA GLY A 145 -4.57 -9.98 14.34
C GLY A 145 -5.58 -9.30 13.40
N LEU A 146 -6.11 -8.13 13.78
CA LEU A 146 -6.98 -7.36 12.87
C LEU A 146 -6.17 -6.83 11.68
N PRO A 147 -6.72 -6.86 10.46
CA PRO A 147 -6.04 -6.30 9.30
C PRO A 147 -5.92 -4.79 9.44
N VAL A 148 -4.70 -4.28 9.19
CA VAL A 148 -4.42 -2.84 9.17
C VAL A 148 -3.96 -2.47 7.77
N ALA A 149 -4.79 -1.74 7.03
CA ALA A 149 -4.45 -1.22 5.70
C ALA A 149 -3.83 0.19 5.82
N PRO A 150 -2.69 0.46 5.15
CA PRO A 150 -2.10 1.78 5.13
C PRO A 150 -2.93 2.76 4.28
N LYS A 151 -2.95 4.03 4.66
CA LYS A 151 -3.52 5.09 3.83
C LYS A 151 -2.50 5.63 2.83
N THR A 152 -2.78 5.50 1.53
CA THR A 152 -1.95 6.09 0.47
C THR A 152 -1.98 7.62 0.55
N VAL A 153 -0.82 8.26 0.54
CA VAL A 153 -0.66 9.71 0.61
C VAL A 153 0.53 10.16 -0.23
N SER A 154 0.43 11.33 -0.88
CA SER A 154 1.57 11.96 -1.55
C SER A 154 2.52 12.59 -0.52
N VAL A 155 3.79 12.75 -0.87
CA VAL A 155 4.79 13.40 -0.01
C VAL A 155 4.33 14.82 0.33
N ASN A 156 3.87 15.57 -0.67
CA ASN A 156 3.41 16.95 -0.45
C ASN A 156 2.20 17.03 0.50
N GLU A 157 1.20 16.15 0.37
CA GLU A 157 0.03 16.11 1.27
C GLU A 157 0.44 15.73 2.70
N LEU A 158 1.30 14.71 2.84
CA LEU A 158 1.79 14.27 4.13
C LEU A 158 2.54 15.39 4.86
N LEU A 159 3.43 16.10 4.19
CA LEU A 159 4.19 17.20 4.79
C LEU A 159 3.30 18.41 5.12
N THR A 160 2.38 18.78 4.22
CA THR A 160 1.49 19.95 4.41
C THR A 160 0.50 19.72 5.54
N ASN A 161 0.02 18.48 5.70
CA ASN A 161 -1.01 18.10 6.65
C ASN A 161 -0.51 17.08 7.70
N PHE A 162 0.75 17.16 8.11
CA PHE A 162 1.41 16.14 8.94
C PHE A 162 0.64 15.76 10.22
N HIS A 163 0.07 16.76 10.91
CA HIS A 163 -0.76 16.57 12.11
C HIS A 163 -1.99 15.66 11.88
N LYS A 164 -2.43 15.41 10.64
CA LYS A 164 -3.52 14.47 10.34
C LYS A 164 -3.03 13.01 10.29
N TYR A 165 -1.75 12.81 9.98
CA TYR A 165 -1.14 11.51 9.67
C TYR A 165 -0.14 11.03 10.72
N GLU A 166 0.33 11.90 11.62
CA GLU A 166 1.24 11.47 12.69
C GLU A 166 0.68 10.26 13.45
N SER A 167 1.55 9.28 13.72
CA SER A 167 1.20 8.02 14.40
C SER A 167 0.15 7.14 13.69
N THR A 168 -0.15 7.38 12.41
CA THR A 168 -0.98 6.48 11.58
C THR A 168 -0.13 5.63 10.65
N LEU A 169 -0.69 4.56 10.10
CA LEU A 169 -0.02 3.79 9.05
C LEU A 169 -0.33 4.40 7.67
N VAL A 170 0.71 4.90 6.99
CA VAL A 170 0.59 5.50 5.65
C VAL A 170 1.44 4.74 4.64
N MET A 171 1.12 4.92 3.36
CA MET A 171 1.94 4.44 2.24
C MET A 171 2.31 5.61 1.34
N VAL A 172 3.60 5.78 1.09
CA VAL A 172 4.15 6.78 0.16
C VAL A 172 4.89 6.03 -0.95
N SER A 173 4.43 6.20 -2.19
CA SER A 173 5.12 5.68 -3.37
C SER A 173 6.07 6.74 -3.91
N GLY A 174 7.34 6.40 -4.03
CA GLY A 174 8.34 7.36 -4.49
C GLY A 174 9.70 6.75 -4.75
N ASP A 175 10.57 7.61 -5.25
CA ASP A 175 11.96 7.32 -5.57
C ASP A 175 12.86 7.85 -4.45
N THR A 176 13.93 7.12 -4.16
CA THR A 176 14.99 7.58 -3.28
C THR A 176 15.78 8.68 -4.00
N ASP A 177 15.94 9.84 -3.35
CA ASP A 177 16.55 11.05 -3.92
C ASP A 177 17.63 11.64 -2.97
N PRO A 178 18.94 11.57 -3.28
CA PRO A 178 19.50 11.17 -4.55
C PRO A 178 19.37 9.66 -4.80
N LEU A 179 19.46 9.29 -6.08
CA LEU A 179 19.43 7.89 -6.49
C LEU A 179 20.49 7.08 -5.72
N PRO A 180 20.16 5.88 -5.21
CA PRO A 180 21.09 5.10 -4.40
C PRO A 180 22.37 4.74 -5.17
N VAL A 181 23.51 4.86 -4.49
CA VAL A 181 24.79 4.38 -5.03
C VAL A 181 24.97 2.88 -4.77
N THR A 182 25.88 2.23 -5.51
CA THR A 182 26.14 0.79 -5.35
C THR A 182 26.51 0.44 -3.91
N GLY A 183 25.78 -0.52 -3.33
CA GLY A 183 26.00 -0.99 -1.96
C GLY A 183 25.35 -0.12 -0.88
N GLU A 184 24.65 0.95 -1.25
CA GLU A 184 23.92 1.77 -0.29
C GLU A 184 22.78 0.98 0.36
N THR A 185 22.63 1.14 1.68
CA THR A 185 21.67 0.40 2.49
C THR A 185 20.62 1.32 3.12
N TYR A 186 19.61 0.74 3.76
CA TYR A 186 18.57 1.49 4.45
C TYR A 186 19.07 2.33 5.63
N ALA A 187 20.23 2.01 6.21
CA ALA A 187 20.72 2.61 7.45
C ALA A 187 20.74 4.16 7.42
N GLY A 188 20.25 4.75 8.51
CA GLY A 188 20.22 6.19 8.72
C GLY A 188 19.04 6.88 8.02
N ASN A 189 19.28 8.13 7.62
CA ASN A 189 18.27 9.00 7.03
C ASN A 189 18.40 8.97 5.51
N LYS A 190 17.38 8.49 4.82
CA LYS A 190 17.25 8.56 3.35
C LYS A 190 16.13 9.52 2.99
N GLN A 191 16.14 10.04 1.78
CA GLN A 191 15.13 10.97 1.31
C GLN A 191 14.32 10.28 0.21
N VAL A 192 13.00 10.39 0.28
CA VAL A 192 12.08 9.80 -0.69
C VAL A 192 11.20 10.90 -1.26
N GLY A 193 11.18 11.03 -2.59
CA GLY A 193 10.34 11.97 -3.33
C GLY A 193 9.34 11.26 -4.24
N ASP A 194 8.20 11.88 -4.49
CA ASP A 194 7.13 11.34 -5.36
C ASP A 194 7.01 12.12 -6.69
N GLY A 195 8.05 12.87 -7.06
CA GLY A 195 8.05 13.77 -8.21
C GLY A 195 7.36 15.12 -7.97
N SER A 196 6.80 15.38 -6.79
CA SER A 196 6.21 16.69 -6.44
C SER A 196 7.24 17.81 -6.16
N GLY A 197 8.54 17.51 -6.24
CA GLY A 197 9.62 18.42 -5.84
C GLY A 197 9.80 18.54 -4.32
N LYS A 198 9.14 17.67 -3.53
CA LYS A 198 9.33 17.53 -2.09
C LYS A 198 9.84 16.12 -1.77
N THR A 199 10.59 16.02 -0.68
CA THR A 199 11.05 14.75 -0.13
C THR A 199 10.63 14.61 1.33
N ILE A 200 10.41 13.38 1.77
CA ILE A 200 10.28 13.01 3.19
C ILE A 200 11.48 12.19 3.62
N THR A 201 11.92 12.36 4.87
CA THR A 201 12.98 11.54 5.44
C THR A 201 12.44 10.13 5.74
N LEU A 202 12.98 9.11 5.08
CA LEU A 202 12.82 7.71 5.45
C LEU A 202 13.92 7.35 6.47
N TYR A 203 13.53 7.17 7.74
CA TYR A 203 14.47 6.87 8.80
C TYR A 203 14.58 5.36 9.06
N THR A 204 15.80 4.86 9.14
CA THR A 204 16.12 3.51 9.62
C THR A 204 17.19 3.55 10.71
N ALA A 205 16.87 3.00 11.89
CA ALA A 205 17.80 2.89 13.01
C ALA A 205 19.02 2.03 12.62
N ALA A 206 20.18 2.32 13.22
CA ALA A 206 21.40 1.59 12.91
C ALA A 206 21.30 0.09 13.25
N ASP A 207 20.59 -0.24 14.33
CA ASP A 207 20.33 -1.59 14.81
C ASP A 207 19.01 -2.20 14.30
N ALA A 208 18.32 -1.51 13.38
CA ALA A 208 17.14 -2.07 12.72
C ALA A 208 17.49 -3.38 12.01
N ALA A 209 16.59 -4.37 12.07
CA ALA A 209 16.83 -5.71 11.53
C ALA A 209 17.09 -5.72 10.00
N PHE A 210 16.75 -4.64 9.31
CA PHE A 210 16.92 -4.47 7.87
C PHE A 210 17.85 -3.32 7.49
N SER A 211 18.56 -2.69 8.44
CA SER A 211 19.43 -1.53 8.18
C SER A 211 20.51 -1.83 7.14
N GLY A 212 21.01 -3.06 7.10
CA GLY A 212 22.01 -3.54 6.13
C GLY A 212 21.46 -4.02 4.78
N ARG A 213 20.14 -4.01 4.55
CA ARG A 213 19.57 -4.38 3.25
C ARG A 213 19.81 -3.27 2.23
N LYS A 214 19.99 -3.64 0.96
CA LYS A 214 20.15 -2.69 -0.15
C LYS A 214 18.95 -1.75 -0.22
N LEU A 215 19.22 -0.45 -0.33
CA LEU A 215 18.22 0.59 -0.50
C LEU A 215 17.66 0.53 -1.93
N PRO A 216 16.34 0.37 -2.14
CA PRO A 216 15.76 0.44 -3.47
C PRO A 216 15.82 1.87 -4.00
N ALA A 217 15.93 1.99 -5.31
CA ALA A 217 15.79 3.27 -5.99
C ALA A 217 14.35 3.76 -5.98
N SER A 218 13.37 2.84 -5.99
CA SER A 218 11.95 3.15 -6.00
C SER A 218 11.17 2.10 -5.22
N ALA A 219 10.19 2.51 -4.42
CA ALA A 219 9.26 1.61 -3.75
C ALA A 219 7.99 2.33 -3.30
N SER A 220 6.97 1.55 -2.92
CA SER A 220 5.88 2.01 -2.08
C SER A 220 6.24 1.73 -0.62
N PHE A 221 6.70 2.76 0.08
CA PHE A 221 7.12 2.67 1.48
C PHE A 221 5.92 2.83 2.40
N VAL A 222 5.60 1.76 3.13
CA VAL A 222 4.63 1.77 4.22
C VAL A 222 5.35 2.16 5.51
N GLY A 223 4.75 3.01 6.33
CA GLY A 223 5.40 3.39 7.57
C GLY A 223 4.52 4.27 8.44
N ILE A 224 5.09 4.62 9.60
CA ILE A 224 4.43 5.48 10.58
C ILE A 224 5.13 6.83 10.56
N PRO A 225 4.42 7.93 10.20
CA PRO A 225 4.96 9.27 10.27
C PRO A 225 5.19 9.68 11.73
N THR A 226 6.40 10.16 12.01
CA THR A 226 6.79 10.74 13.30
C THR A 226 7.68 11.97 13.08
N ILE A 227 8.02 12.66 14.16
CA ILE A 227 8.95 13.77 14.14
C ILE A 227 10.28 13.31 14.75
N ALA A 228 11.39 13.57 14.06
CA ALA A 228 12.73 13.37 14.58
C ALA A 228 13.03 14.35 15.74
N GLU A 229 14.06 14.09 16.54
CA GLU A 229 14.43 14.97 17.66
C GLU A 229 14.73 16.41 17.23
N ASN A 230 15.21 16.61 16.00
CA ASN A 230 15.48 17.94 15.43
C ASN A 230 14.22 18.64 14.88
N GLY A 231 13.03 18.06 15.06
CA GLY A 231 11.76 18.63 14.58
C GLY A 231 11.40 18.28 13.13
N THR A 232 12.21 17.48 12.44
CA THR A 232 11.95 17.11 11.03
C THR A 232 10.93 15.97 10.92
N PRO A 233 9.91 16.09 10.05
CA PRO A 233 9.06 14.96 9.69
C PRO A 233 9.84 13.80 9.08
N GLU A 234 9.61 12.61 9.61
CA GLU A 234 10.18 11.36 9.11
C GLU A 234 9.12 10.26 8.99
N LEU A 235 9.34 9.34 8.07
CA LEU A 235 8.59 8.11 7.90
C LEU A 235 9.46 6.95 8.41
N ARG A 236 8.91 6.14 9.31
CA ARG A 236 9.60 4.93 9.81
C ARG A 236 8.88 3.69 9.32
N MET A 237 9.55 2.91 8.49
CA MET A 237 9.09 1.55 8.17
C MET A 237 9.20 0.67 9.40
N ARG A 238 8.30 -0.29 9.52
CA ARG A 238 8.31 -1.23 10.64
C ARG A 238 9.33 -2.33 10.41
N THR A 239 9.33 -2.90 9.22
CA THR A 239 10.23 -3.98 8.78
C THR A 239 10.58 -3.79 7.30
N SER A 240 11.46 -4.63 6.74
CA SER A 240 11.72 -4.60 5.28
C SER A 240 10.52 -4.98 4.42
N ALA A 241 9.50 -5.65 4.99
CA ALA A 241 8.28 -6.00 4.25
C ALA A 241 7.41 -4.78 3.92
N ASP A 242 7.65 -3.65 4.59
CA ASP A 242 6.95 -2.39 4.33
C ASP A 242 7.46 -1.66 3.07
N ALA A 243 8.52 -2.13 2.41
CA ALA A 243 8.94 -1.65 1.10
C ALA A 243 8.29 -2.49 -0.01
N LEU A 244 7.09 -2.10 -0.44
CA LEU A 244 6.34 -2.81 -1.48
C LEU A 244 6.80 -2.39 -2.87
N ASN A 245 6.76 -3.33 -3.84
CA ASN A 245 7.15 -3.08 -5.23
C ASN A 245 8.55 -2.45 -5.42
N ALA A 246 9.45 -2.76 -4.48
CA ALA A 246 10.81 -2.27 -4.46
C ALA A 246 11.56 -2.62 -5.75
N SER A 247 12.30 -1.67 -6.30
CA SER A 247 13.13 -1.88 -7.47
C SER A 247 14.40 -1.03 -7.44
N GLY A 248 15.40 -1.46 -8.20
CA GLY A 248 16.51 -0.60 -8.60
C GLY A 248 16.08 0.46 -9.62
N PRO A 249 17.04 1.26 -10.12
CA PRO A 249 16.76 2.32 -11.07
C PRO A 249 16.24 1.75 -12.39
N ILE A 250 15.36 2.48 -13.06
CA ILE A 250 14.98 2.15 -14.44
C ILE A 250 16.24 2.18 -15.34
N TYR A 251 16.31 1.31 -16.35
CA TYR A 251 17.38 1.40 -17.34
C TYR A 251 17.30 2.72 -18.13
N ALA A 252 18.45 3.27 -18.53
CA ALA A 252 18.49 4.52 -19.31
C ALA A 252 17.80 4.35 -20.67
N ASN A 253 17.00 5.33 -21.08
CA ASN A 253 16.17 5.33 -22.30
C ASN A 253 14.99 4.33 -22.29
N TRP A 254 14.58 3.86 -21.11
CA TRP A 254 13.37 3.06 -20.94
C TRP A 254 12.23 3.92 -20.35
N PRO A 255 10.95 3.55 -20.54
CA PRO A 255 10.42 2.33 -21.18
C PRO A 255 10.65 2.24 -22.70
N GLU A 256 10.55 1.02 -23.25
CA GLU A 256 10.26 0.83 -24.67
C GLU A 256 8.79 1.19 -24.92
N SER A 257 8.56 2.34 -25.56
CA SER A 257 7.22 2.84 -25.90
C SER A 257 6.70 2.31 -27.23
N PHE A 258 7.49 1.54 -27.98
CA PHE A 258 7.14 1.00 -29.30
C PHE A 258 6.84 2.04 -30.38
N GLU A 259 7.15 3.32 -30.16
CA GLU A 259 6.90 4.43 -31.09
C GLU A 259 7.87 4.47 -32.28
N ILE A 260 8.94 3.69 -32.21
CA ILE A 260 9.95 3.58 -33.25
C ILE A 260 10.21 2.09 -33.51
N PRO A 261 10.22 1.64 -34.77
CA PRO A 261 9.91 2.41 -35.97
C PRO A 261 8.40 2.66 -36.11
N ASP A 262 7.99 3.48 -37.09
CA ASP A 262 6.57 3.67 -37.42
C ASP A 262 5.88 2.33 -37.75
N TYR A 263 4.59 2.21 -37.39
CA TYR A 263 3.80 1.00 -37.52
C TYR A 263 3.82 0.38 -38.92
N ASN A 264 4.03 1.20 -39.97
CA ASN A 264 4.18 0.74 -41.35
C ASN A 264 5.31 -0.28 -41.54
N GLU A 265 6.36 -0.23 -40.71
CA GLU A 265 7.51 -1.13 -40.79
C GLU A 265 7.18 -2.57 -40.34
N LYS A 266 6.11 -2.77 -39.55
CA LYS A 266 5.72 -4.10 -39.03
C LYS A 266 4.21 -4.34 -39.12
N LYS A 267 3.66 -4.37 -40.35
CA LYS A 267 2.20 -4.55 -40.60
C LYS A 267 1.69 -5.98 -40.77
N SER A 268 2.57 -6.98 -40.82
CA SER A 268 2.18 -8.39 -40.92
C SER A 268 2.65 -9.17 -39.70
N TYR A 269 1.78 -10.02 -39.15
CA TYR A 269 2.02 -10.76 -37.91
C TYR A 269 3.26 -11.65 -37.99
N ASN A 270 3.46 -12.35 -39.11
CA ASN A 270 4.65 -13.16 -39.36
C ASN A 270 5.24 -12.81 -40.71
N MET A 271 6.30 -12.00 -40.70
CA MET A 271 6.97 -11.55 -41.91
C MET A 271 8.04 -12.53 -42.35
N LYS A 272 8.15 -12.68 -43.66
CA LYS A 272 9.08 -13.56 -44.34
C LYS A 272 9.82 -12.74 -45.39
N ASN A 273 11.11 -13.01 -45.56
CA ASN A 273 11.85 -12.56 -46.72
C ASN A 273 11.41 -13.35 -47.97
N ALA A 274 11.83 -12.89 -49.15
CA ALA A 274 11.53 -13.59 -50.41
C ALA A 274 12.06 -15.03 -50.45
N ASP A 275 13.14 -15.31 -49.71
CA ASP A 275 13.74 -16.64 -49.55
C ASP A 275 13.03 -17.52 -48.49
N GLY A 276 11.98 -17.03 -47.84
CA GLY A 276 11.23 -17.74 -46.81
C GLY A 276 11.85 -17.68 -45.40
N SER A 277 12.98 -17.01 -45.22
CA SER A 277 13.56 -16.75 -43.89
C SER A 277 12.70 -15.75 -43.08
N SER A 278 12.78 -15.82 -41.75
CA SER A 278 12.00 -14.94 -40.86
C SER A 278 12.50 -13.49 -40.95
N ASN A 279 11.58 -12.53 -41.09
CA ASN A 279 11.88 -11.10 -41.10
C ASN A 279 11.07 -10.37 -40.01
N ASN A 280 11.02 -10.94 -38.81
CA ASN A 280 10.21 -10.38 -37.72
C ASN A 280 10.98 -9.40 -36.81
N ALA A 281 12.29 -9.20 -37.04
CA ALA A 281 13.12 -8.34 -36.20
C ALA A 281 13.01 -6.86 -36.59
N ARG A 282 12.92 -5.96 -35.61
CA ARG A 282 12.90 -4.50 -35.78
C ARG A 282 13.80 -3.83 -34.75
N ASN A 283 14.45 -2.75 -35.15
CA ASN A 283 15.18 -1.88 -34.23
C ASN A 283 14.18 -0.91 -33.61
N LEU A 284 13.81 -1.17 -32.36
CA LEU A 284 13.01 -0.28 -31.55
C LEU A 284 13.90 0.73 -30.80
N ALA A 285 13.31 1.62 -30.02
CA ALA A 285 14.04 2.68 -29.31
C ALA A 285 15.07 2.11 -28.32
N THR A 286 14.75 0.99 -27.66
CA THR A 286 15.61 0.34 -26.66
C THR A 286 16.61 -0.66 -27.24
N GLY A 287 16.45 -1.08 -28.50
CA GLY A 287 17.33 -2.04 -29.14
C GLY A 287 16.64 -2.90 -30.22
N ASN A 288 17.27 -4.01 -30.60
CA ASN A 288 16.69 -4.93 -31.58
C ASN A 288 15.73 -5.92 -30.91
N TRP A 289 14.52 -6.03 -31.45
CA TRP A 289 13.47 -6.91 -30.95
C TRP A 289 12.90 -7.78 -32.06
N THR A 290 12.51 -9.01 -31.75
CA THR A 290 11.72 -9.87 -32.63
C THR A 290 10.24 -9.81 -32.27
N LEU A 291 9.42 -9.43 -33.25
CA LEU A 291 7.97 -9.35 -33.18
C LEU A 291 7.34 -10.52 -33.96
N TYR A 292 7.35 -11.72 -33.36
CA TYR A 292 6.82 -12.93 -33.99
C TYR A 292 5.33 -13.12 -33.69
N GLN A 293 4.53 -13.25 -34.74
CA GLN A 293 3.06 -13.30 -34.66
C GLN A 293 2.47 -12.06 -33.94
N SER A 294 3.14 -10.91 -34.10
CA SER A 294 2.75 -9.61 -33.56
C SER A 294 3.06 -8.50 -34.56
N ILE A 295 2.41 -7.34 -34.41
CA ILE A 295 2.59 -6.18 -35.28
C ILE A 295 2.71 -4.90 -34.46
N LEU A 296 3.18 -3.83 -35.09
CA LEU A 296 2.96 -2.46 -34.61
C LEU A 296 1.69 -1.93 -35.28
N GLU A 297 0.79 -1.31 -34.53
CA GLU A 297 -0.48 -0.82 -35.08
C GLU A 297 -1.10 0.31 -34.26
N GLN A 298 -1.97 1.09 -34.92
CA GLN A 298 -2.68 2.24 -34.34
C GLN A 298 -4.15 2.33 -34.79
N THR A 299 -4.86 1.20 -34.86
CA THR A 299 -6.26 1.16 -35.30
C THR A 299 -7.15 1.91 -34.31
N ALA A 300 -7.60 3.11 -34.70
CA ALA A 300 -8.40 3.99 -33.87
C ALA A 300 -9.62 3.28 -33.26
N GLY A 301 -9.80 3.43 -31.95
CA GLY A 301 -10.90 2.83 -31.19
C GLY A 301 -10.80 1.31 -31.00
N ARG A 302 -9.74 0.65 -31.48
CA ARG A 302 -9.60 -0.81 -31.40
C ARG A 302 -8.30 -1.25 -30.77
N ASP A 303 -7.16 -0.68 -31.16
CA ASP A 303 -5.93 -0.86 -30.39
C ASP A 303 -6.04 -0.04 -29.09
N VAL A 304 -5.41 -0.50 -28.00
CA VAL A 304 -5.25 0.29 -26.77
C VAL A 304 -3.82 0.76 -26.74
N ILE A 305 -3.66 2.06 -26.87
CA ILE A 305 -2.38 2.76 -26.83
C ILE A 305 -2.39 3.54 -25.51
N VAL A 306 -1.41 3.30 -24.65
CA VAL A 306 -1.29 3.92 -23.34
C VAL A 306 -0.45 5.19 -23.43
N SER A 307 0.62 5.16 -24.22
CA SER A 307 1.43 6.33 -24.52
C SER A 307 1.70 6.44 -26.02
N GLY A 308 1.97 7.64 -26.51
CA GLY A 308 2.30 7.83 -27.92
C GLY A 308 1.14 7.61 -28.90
N LYS A 309 1.42 6.96 -30.02
CA LYS A 309 0.52 6.82 -31.18
C LYS A 309 0.28 5.37 -31.59
N GLN A 310 1.12 4.43 -31.20
CA GLN A 310 1.02 3.04 -31.63
C GLN A 310 1.39 2.08 -30.50
N ALA A 311 1.01 0.82 -30.64
CA ALA A 311 1.33 -0.22 -29.67
C ALA A 311 1.61 -1.56 -30.38
N VAL A 312 2.10 -2.54 -29.64
CA VAL A 312 2.25 -3.90 -30.15
C VAL A 312 0.92 -4.63 -30.08
N ARG A 313 0.50 -5.28 -31.17
CA ARG A 313 -0.66 -6.19 -31.22
C ARG A 313 -0.23 -7.60 -31.60
N PHE A 314 -0.48 -8.55 -30.71
CA PHE A 314 -0.33 -9.98 -30.99
C PHE A 314 -1.56 -10.57 -31.70
N GLN A 315 -1.33 -11.64 -32.47
CA GLN A 315 -2.36 -12.34 -33.22
C GLN A 315 -3.27 -13.23 -32.34
N GLN A 316 -4.54 -13.36 -32.75
CA GLN A 316 -5.52 -14.28 -32.14
C GLN A 316 -5.44 -15.70 -32.72
N ASN A 317 -6.07 -16.66 -32.05
CA ASN A 317 -6.37 -17.99 -32.57
C ASN A 317 -5.14 -18.81 -32.99
N LEU A 318 -3.97 -18.50 -32.42
CA LEU A 318 -2.73 -19.21 -32.71
C LEU A 318 -2.72 -20.58 -32.04
N THR A 319 -2.21 -21.59 -32.73
CA THR A 319 -1.92 -22.94 -32.17
C THR A 319 -0.49 -23.05 -31.64
N GLU A 320 0.35 -22.06 -31.92
CA GLU A 320 1.72 -21.94 -31.45
C GLU A 320 1.91 -20.62 -30.72
N SER A 321 2.91 -20.57 -29.85
CA SER A 321 3.25 -19.34 -29.12
C SER A 321 3.67 -18.21 -30.06
N ALA A 322 3.23 -17.00 -29.71
CA ALA A 322 3.74 -15.76 -30.27
C ALA A 322 4.67 -15.09 -29.25
N TYR A 323 5.62 -14.27 -29.72
CA TYR A 323 6.49 -13.56 -28.80
C TYR A 323 6.93 -12.18 -29.29
N LEU A 324 7.09 -11.29 -28.31
CA LEU A 324 7.84 -10.04 -28.42
C LEU A 324 9.12 -10.24 -27.60
N GLN A 325 10.27 -10.32 -28.26
CA GLN A 325 11.51 -10.78 -27.67
C GLN A 325 12.65 -9.78 -27.86
N MET A 326 13.43 -9.53 -26.81
CA MET A 326 14.69 -8.81 -26.90
C MET A 326 15.77 -9.67 -27.56
N ASN A 327 16.57 -9.06 -28.44
CA ASN A 327 17.75 -9.70 -29.05
C ASN A 327 19.07 -9.20 -28.46
N PHE A 328 19.02 -8.56 -27.29
CA PHE A 328 20.15 -7.99 -26.56
C PHE A 328 19.96 -8.23 -25.06
N ASP A 329 21.08 -8.24 -24.32
CA ASP A 329 21.07 -8.38 -22.87
C ASP A 329 21.15 -7.02 -22.17
N LEU A 330 20.41 -6.88 -21.08
CA LEU A 330 20.57 -5.83 -20.09
C LEU A 330 21.68 -6.23 -19.12
N PRO A 331 22.71 -5.40 -18.90
CA PRO A 331 23.95 -5.84 -18.24
C PRO A 331 23.83 -6.05 -16.73
N ASN A 332 22.94 -5.32 -16.06
CA ASN A 332 22.90 -5.19 -14.60
C ASN A 332 21.74 -5.98 -13.95
N GLY A 333 21.26 -7.03 -14.62
CA GLY A 333 20.13 -7.82 -14.10
C GLY A 333 18.83 -7.04 -14.06
N ALA A 334 17.87 -7.56 -13.28
CA ALA A 334 16.57 -6.92 -13.10
C ALA A 334 15.97 -7.19 -11.71
N THR A 335 15.30 -6.18 -11.14
CA THR A 335 14.45 -6.31 -9.94
C THR A 335 12.96 -6.22 -10.25
N LYS A 336 12.60 -5.52 -11.33
CA LYS A 336 11.21 -5.28 -11.70
C LYS A 336 11.05 -5.16 -13.21
N VAL A 337 9.94 -5.65 -13.72
CA VAL A 337 9.45 -5.39 -15.06
C VAL A 337 8.01 -4.89 -14.96
N THR A 338 7.70 -3.81 -15.67
CA THR A 338 6.33 -3.32 -15.82
C THR A 338 5.97 -3.21 -17.29
N LEU A 339 4.71 -3.47 -17.63
CA LEU A 339 4.19 -3.26 -18.98
C LEU A 339 2.69 -3.06 -18.93
N TRP A 340 2.15 -2.35 -19.92
CA TRP A 340 0.71 -2.23 -20.10
C TRP A 340 0.21 -3.27 -21.10
N TYR A 341 -0.98 -3.80 -20.83
CA TYR A 341 -1.60 -4.80 -21.67
C TYR A 341 -3.12 -4.64 -21.70
N ALA A 342 -3.73 -5.04 -22.82
CA ALA A 342 -5.17 -4.94 -23.02
C ALA A 342 -5.66 -5.92 -24.07
N THR A 343 -6.99 -6.09 -24.16
CA THR A 343 -7.60 -6.77 -25.31
C THR A 343 -7.79 -5.82 -26.49
N TYR A 344 -7.72 -6.38 -27.70
CA TYR A 344 -8.12 -5.67 -28.91
C TYR A 344 -9.65 -5.55 -28.98
N TYR A 345 -10.19 -4.33 -29.04
CA TYR A 345 -11.61 -4.06 -29.20
C TYR A 345 -12.52 -4.98 -28.34
N THR A 346 -13.30 -5.86 -28.97
CA THR A 346 -14.21 -6.82 -28.33
C THR A 346 -13.71 -8.25 -28.37
N ASP A 347 -12.44 -8.47 -28.71
CA ASP A 347 -11.83 -9.79 -28.66
C ASP A 347 -11.83 -10.33 -27.22
N LYS A 348 -11.85 -11.66 -27.12
CA LYS A 348 -11.65 -12.34 -25.83
C LYS A 348 -10.27 -12.02 -25.25
N PRO A 349 -10.10 -12.13 -23.91
CA PRO A 349 -8.77 -12.14 -23.32
C PRO A 349 -7.90 -13.24 -23.94
N SER A 350 -6.60 -13.13 -23.67
CA SER A 350 -5.62 -14.13 -24.05
C SER A 350 -4.73 -14.46 -22.87
N THR A 351 -4.06 -15.62 -22.92
CA THR A 351 -3.09 -15.99 -21.89
C THR A 351 -1.67 -15.73 -22.39
N TRP A 352 -0.87 -15.04 -21.58
CA TRP A 352 0.53 -14.74 -21.88
C TRP A 352 1.40 -14.81 -20.61
N GLN A 353 2.71 -14.83 -20.77
CA GLN A 353 3.66 -14.86 -19.67
C GLN A 353 4.92 -14.07 -19.99
N LEU A 354 5.50 -13.45 -18.96
CA LEU A 354 6.84 -12.87 -19.03
C LEU A 354 7.86 -14.00 -18.85
N GLU A 355 8.91 -13.98 -19.67
CA GLU A 355 10.01 -14.91 -19.57
C GLU A 355 11.34 -14.15 -19.68
N TYR A 356 12.39 -14.71 -19.09
CA TYR A 356 13.74 -14.19 -19.16
C TYR A 356 14.73 -15.25 -19.61
N SER A 357 15.89 -14.81 -20.12
CA SER A 357 17.01 -15.64 -20.50
C SER A 357 18.32 -15.02 -20.01
N GLN A 358 19.25 -15.86 -19.54
CA GLN A 358 20.62 -15.50 -19.17
C GLN A 358 21.68 -16.25 -20.01
N ASP A 359 21.22 -16.95 -21.06
CA ASP A 359 22.05 -17.72 -22.01
C ASP A 359 21.82 -17.25 -23.45
N GLN A 360 21.65 -15.94 -23.59
CA GLN A 360 21.50 -15.23 -24.86
C GLN A 360 20.31 -15.67 -25.72
N GLY A 361 19.25 -16.16 -25.07
CA GLY A 361 17.99 -16.57 -25.71
C GLY A 361 17.91 -18.05 -26.07
N THR A 362 18.88 -18.87 -25.62
CA THR A 362 18.88 -20.33 -25.85
C THR A 362 17.78 -21.01 -25.05
N THR A 363 17.64 -20.66 -23.77
CA THR A 363 16.58 -21.11 -22.88
C THR A 363 15.83 -19.94 -22.26
N TRP A 364 14.58 -20.18 -21.88
CA TRP A 364 13.68 -19.16 -21.36
C TRP A 364 12.98 -19.67 -20.10
N THR A 365 13.06 -18.88 -19.03
CA THR A 365 12.46 -19.17 -17.74
C THR A 365 11.29 -18.23 -17.48
N LYS A 366 10.15 -18.78 -17.06
CA LYS A 366 8.96 -17.99 -16.73
C LYS A 366 9.15 -17.16 -15.47
N VAL A 367 8.68 -15.91 -15.50
CA VAL A 367 8.57 -15.03 -14.33
C VAL A 367 7.14 -15.03 -13.81
N GLY A 368 6.95 -15.47 -12.57
CA GLY A 368 5.64 -15.47 -11.92
C GLY A 368 4.58 -16.35 -12.61
N ASN A 369 3.31 -15.97 -12.45
CA ASN A 369 2.18 -16.68 -13.03
C ASN A 369 1.85 -16.18 -14.44
N ALA A 370 1.13 -17.01 -15.21
CA ALA A 370 0.64 -16.57 -16.51
C ALA A 370 -0.53 -15.60 -16.29
N VAL A 371 -0.63 -14.60 -17.15
CA VAL A 371 -1.64 -13.53 -17.10
C VAL A 371 -2.73 -13.86 -18.12
N SER A 372 -3.99 -13.82 -17.70
CA SER A 372 -5.15 -14.23 -18.52
C SER A 372 -6.37 -13.29 -18.39
N ASP A 373 -6.22 -12.19 -17.67
CA ASP A 373 -7.28 -11.27 -17.27
C ASP A 373 -7.22 -9.94 -18.03
N ALA A 374 -6.62 -9.94 -19.23
CA ALA A 374 -6.62 -8.77 -20.10
C ALA A 374 -8.05 -8.27 -20.34
N GLU A 375 -8.27 -6.97 -20.23
CA GLU A 375 -9.55 -6.33 -20.49
C GLU A 375 -9.38 -5.12 -21.41
N ARG A 376 -10.51 -4.49 -21.78
CA ARG A 376 -10.48 -3.37 -22.73
C ARG A 376 -9.84 -2.11 -22.14
N ASN A 377 -10.08 -1.85 -20.87
CA ASN A 377 -9.36 -0.82 -20.13
C ASN A 377 -7.98 -1.41 -19.85
N HIS A 378 -6.91 -0.76 -20.31
CA HIS A 378 -5.56 -1.27 -20.12
C HIS A 378 -5.31 -1.61 -18.66
N LYS A 379 -4.50 -2.65 -18.43
CA LYS A 379 -3.96 -3.01 -17.12
C LYS A 379 -2.45 -2.91 -17.17
N MET A 380 -1.85 -2.58 -16.03
CA MET A 380 -0.40 -2.71 -15.88
C MET A 380 -0.09 -4.03 -15.19
N ALA A 381 0.81 -4.81 -15.78
CA ALA A 381 1.41 -5.96 -15.12
C ALA A 381 2.72 -5.51 -14.45
N THR A 382 2.92 -5.94 -13.21
CA THR A 382 4.15 -5.73 -12.45
C THR A 382 4.73 -7.08 -12.07
N PHE A 383 5.94 -7.36 -12.51
CA PHE A 383 6.69 -8.56 -12.15
C PHE A 383 7.85 -8.14 -11.27
N LEU A 384 7.93 -8.68 -10.06
CA LEU A 384 9.08 -8.52 -9.17
C LEU A 384 9.98 -9.75 -9.28
N MET A 385 11.28 -9.53 -9.28
CA MET A 385 12.31 -10.56 -9.40
C MET A 385 13.61 -10.10 -8.72
N ASP A 386 14.60 -10.99 -8.65
CA ASP A 386 15.93 -10.68 -8.13
C ASP A 386 16.96 -11.39 -9.02
N ILE A 387 17.08 -10.94 -10.27
CA ILE A 387 17.96 -11.53 -11.27
C ILE A 387 19.25 -10.73 -11.29
N SER A 388 20.37 -11.36 -10.95
CA SER A 388 21.70 -10.76 -11.07
C SER A 388 22.38 -11.09 -12.40
N GLY A 389 23.23 -10.19 -12.88
CA GLY A 389 24.00 -10.36 -14.12
C GLY A 389 23.17 -10.17 -15.40
N PRO A 390 23.79 -10.34 -16.59
CA PRO A 390 23.12 -10.08 -17.86
C PRO A 390 21.81 -10.86 -18.03
N VAL A 391 20.77 -10.19 -18.50
CA VAL A 391 19.44 -10.77 -18.70
C VAL A 391 18.71 -10.13 -19.87
N ARG A 392 17.94 -10.92 -20.62
CA ARG A 392 16.98 -10.43 -21.62
C ARG A 392 15.60 -10.98 -21.38
N PHE A 393 14.58 -10.29 -21.89
CA PHE A 393 13.18 -10.64 -21.68
C PHE A 393 12.44 -10.93 -22.98
N ARG A 394 11.37 -11.71 -22.86
CA ARG A 394 10.32 -11.80 -23.86
C ARG A 394 8.94 -11.90 -23.23
N ILE A 395 7.95 -11.39 -23.94
CA ILE A 395 6.54 -11.66 -23.68
C ILE A 395 6.13 -12.81 -24.56
N ASN A 396 5.71 -13.93 -23.97
CA ASN A 396 5.26 -15.13 -24.66
C ASN A 396 3.73 -15.25 -24.54
N LYS A 397 3.01 -15.00 -25.64
CA LYS A 397 1.57 -15.23 -25.72
C LYS A 397 1.31 -16.68 -26.15
N LEU A 398 0.52 -17.40 -25.35
CA LEU A 398 0.29 -18.83 -25.56
C LEU A 398 -0.59 -19.10 -26.78
N GLY A 399 -0.21 -20.12 -27.55
CA GLY A 399 -0.99 -20.62 -28.68
C GLY A 399 -2.07 -21.61 -28.26
N LEU A 400 -3.19 -21.13 -27.72
CA LEU A 400 -4.27 -21.99 -27.18
C LEU A 400 -5.29 -22.47 -28.24
N GLY A 401 -5.02 -22.26 -29.52
CA GLY A 401 -5.93 -22.59 -30.62
C GLY A 401 -7.04 -21.55 -30.82
N THR A 402 -8.10 -21.89 -31.55
CA THR A 402 -9.18 -20.97 -31.88
C THR A 402 -9.99 -20.56 -30.64
N SER A 403 -10.23 -19.26 -30.50
CA SER A 403 -11.05 -18.70 -29.43
C SER A 403 -12.47 -19.27 -29.47
N SER A 404 -12.96 -19.72 -28.31
CA SER A 404 -14.27 -20.34 -28.14
C SER A 404 -14.88 -19.89 -26.81
N THR A 405 -16.07 -20.36 -26.44
CA THR A 405 -16.65 -20.07 -25.11
C THR A 405 -15.78 -20.55 -23.95
N THR A 406 -14.87 -21.50 -24.19
CA THR A 406 -13.95 -22.07 -23.19
C THR A 406 -12.48 -21.74 -23.46
N VAL A 407 -12.14 -21.20 -24.63
CA VAL A 407 -10.78 -20.85 -25.03
C VAL A 407 -10.64 -19.34 -25.20
N ASN A 408 -9.82 -18.73 -24.34
CA ASN A 408 -9.47 -17.32 -24.38
C ASN A 408 -8.14 -17.13 -25.13
N ASN A 409 -8.23 -16.82 -26.43
CA ASN A 409 -7.04 -16.61 -27.27
C ASN A 409 -7.23 -15.47 -28.29
N GLY A 410 -7.83 -14.36 -27.85
CA GLY A 410 -7.98 -13.16 -28.68
C GLY A 410 -6.65 -12.42 -28.93
N ARG A 411 -6.71 -11.27 -29.62
CA ARG A 411 -5.53 -10.41 -29.82
C ARG A 411 -5.19 -9.67 -28.53
N LEU A 412 -3.90 -9.54 -28.26
CA LEU A 412 -3.33 -8.90 -27.08
C LEU A 412 -2.59 -7.63 -27.49
N GLY A 413 -2.96 -6.50 -26.89
CA GLY A 413 -2.18 -5.27 -26.95
C GLY A 413 -1.11 -5.26 -25.87
N ILE A 414 0.08 -4.76 -26.20
CA ILE A 414 1.18 -4.49 -25.27
C ILE A 414 1.73 -3.10 -25.55
N ASP A 415 2.01 -2.36 -24.47
CA ASP A 415 2.59 -1.02 -24.54
C ASP A 415 3.51 -0.73 -23.35
N ASP A 416 4.41 0.25 -23.50
CA ASP A 416 5.28 0.81 -22.44
C ASP A 416 5.99 -0.28 -21.58
N PHE A 417 6.88 -1.06 -22.20
CA PHE A 417 7.63 -2.13 -21.51
C PHE A 417 8.87 -1.54 -20.80
N ALA A 418 8.90 -1.59 -19.47
CA ALA A 418 9.95 -1.04 -18.61
C ALA A 418 10.67 -2.13 -17.81
N VAL A 419 12.01 -2.02 -17.70
CA VAL A 419 12.85 -2.89 -16.87
C VAL A 419 13.65 -2.04 -15.89
N TYR A 420 13.74 -2.52 -14.64
CA TYR A 420 14.46 -1.87 -13.54
C TYR A 420 15.64 -2.74 -13.12
N GLN A 421 16.80 -2.11 -12.94
CA GLN A 421 18.09 -2.73 -12.65
C GLN A 421 18.09 -3.49 -11.31
N ASN A 422 18.98 -4.49 -11.16
CA ASN A 422 19.12 -5.24 -9.91
C ASN A 422 19.82 -4.45 -8.80
#